data_AF-A0A370KK37-F1
#
_entry.id   AF-A0A370KK37-F1
#
_cell.length_a   1.000
_cell.length_b   1.000
_cell.length_c   1.000
_cell.angle_alpha   90.00
_cell.angle_beta   90.00
_cell.angle_gamma   90.00
#
_symmetry.space_group_name_H-M   'P 1'
#
loop_
_entity.id
_entity.type
_entity.pdbx_description
1 polymer ?
#
loop_
_entity_poly.entity_id
_entity_poly.type
_entity_poly.pdbx_seq_one_letter_code
_entity_poly.pdbx_strand_id
1 'polypeptide(L)'
;MSTQTSAAAAKPGSSNLKTMIGAALVVVVVGAIALDTTVVRIGSENDVRQQAFSPESYGADQFPKIQAAVTDKAVAAGELASAIAADKKAAGEKFGVATSTGPVMPVSFTGVFGEHKSNYNEVKIDGLPPEIVVRVQTGPAINGTDLRDATGTIEFGQFTNQIQFQDAGSAINNEMKKSVLASLDTAALSGKTASVVGVFKLINPKNWLVTPVKVDVK
;
A
#
# COMPACT_ATOMS: atom_id res chain seq x y z
N MET A 1 -78.42 46.35 -34.92
CA MET A 1 -78.50 46.22 -33.45
C MET A 1 -78.08 44.81 -33.07
N SER A 2 -77.31 44.72 -32.00
CA SER A 2 -76.47 43.61 -31.54
C SER A 2 -77.16 42.26 -31.39
N THR A 3 -76.44 41.16 -31.60
CA THR A 3 -76.52 39.97 -30.74
C THR A 3 -75.17 39.27 -30.63
N GLN A 4 -74.93 38.71 -29.44
CA GLN A 4 -73.65 38.39 -28.81
C GLN A 4 -73.01 37.06 -29.23
N THR A 5 -71.75 36.96 -28.81
CA THR A 5 -70.68 36.01 -29.09
C THR A 5 -70.94 34.55 -28.69
N SER A 6 -70.33 33.69 -29.51
CA SER A 6 -70.02 32.26 -29.40
C SER A 6 -69.60 31.73 -28.02
N ALA A 7 -70.00 30.48 -27.72
CA ALA A 7 -69.26 29.58 -26.83
C ALA A 7 -69.41 28.12 -27.32
N ALA A 8 -68.35 27.56 -27.88
CA ALA A 8 -68.24 26.14 -28.20
C ALA A 8 -67.82 25.37 -26.93
N ALA A 9 -68.53 24.29 -26.62
CA ALA A 9 -68.30 23.44 -25.44
C ALA A 9 -66.92 22.76 -25.47
N ALA A 10 -66.16 22.89 -24.37
CA ALA A 10 -64.87 22.22 -24.20
C ALA A 10 -65.07 20.72 -23.94
N LYS A 11 -64.36 19.87 -24.70
CA LYS A 11 -64.32 18.40 -24.50
C LYS A 11 -63.67 18.06 -23.15
N PRO A 12 -64.18 17.06 -22.40
CA PRO A 12 -63.56 16.63 -21.15
C PRO A 12 -62.21 15.95 -21.46
N GLY A 13 -61.13 16.49 -20.89
CA GLY A 13 -59.76 16.03 -21.12
C GLY A 13 -59.48 14.65 -20.52
N SER A 14 -58.64 13.88 -21.21
CA SER A 14 -58.17 12.51 -20.91
C SER A 14 -57.27 12.38 -19.67
N SER A 15 -57.62 13.10 -18.59
CA SER A 15 -56.87 13.15 -17.32
C SER A 15 -56.65 11.76 -16.71
N ASN A 16 -57.69 10.92 -16.70
CA ASN A 16 -57.69 9.62 -16.03
C ASN A 16 -56.77 8.58 -16.69
N LEU A 17 -56.59 8.64 -18.02
CA LEU A 17 -55.71 7.70 -18.72
C LEU A 17 -54.24 8.04 -18.48
N LYS A 18 -53.90 9.33 -18.44
CA LYS A 18 -52.53 9.80 -18.16
C LYS A 18 -52.11 9.49 -16.72
N THR A 19 -53.02 9.63 -15.76
CA THR A 19 -52.77 9.25 -14.36
C THR A 19 -52.64 7.74 -14.19
N MET A 20 -53.44 6.92 -14.88
CA MET A 20 -53.29 5.46 -14.85
C MET A 20 -51.95 4.98 -15.45
N ILE A 21 -51.54 5.55 -16.59
CA ILE A 21 -50.24 5.23 -17.20
C ILE A 21 -49.09 5.67 -16.28
N GLY A 22 -49.20 6.85 -15.65
CA GLY A 22 -48.22 7.32 -14.68
C GLY A 22 -48.09 6.39 -13.46
N ALA A 23 -49.21 5.92 -12.91
CA ALA A 23 -49.21 4.98 -11.79
C ALA A 23 -48.58 3.64 -12.17
N ALA A 24 -48.89 3.11 -13.35
CA ALA A 24 -48.29 1.87 -13.85
C ALA A 24 -46.77 1.99 -14.02
N LEU A 25 -46.29 3.12 -14.54
CA LEU A 25 -44.84 3.38 -14.66
C LEU A 25 -44.15 3.44 -13.30
N VAL A 26 -44.76 4.06 -12.29
CA VAL A 26 -44.20 4.09 -10.92
C VAL A 26 -44.08 2.68 -10.35
N VAL A 27 -45.10 1.82 -10.52
CA VAL A 27 -45.05 0.44 -10.03
C VAL A 27 -43.95 -0.36 -10.74
N VAL A 28 -43.78 -0.17 -12.06
CA VAL A 28 -42.69 -0.82 -12.81
C VAL A 28 -41.33 -0.35 -12.32
N VAL A 29 -41.14 0.96 -12.08
CA VAL A 29 -39.89 1.51 -11.56
C VAL A 29 -39.59 0.98 -10.15
N VAL A 30 -40.57 0.96 -9.25
CA VAL A 30 -40.41 0.41 -7.90
C VAL A 30 -40.11 -1.09 -7.94
N GLY A 31 -40.77 -1.84 -8.83
CA GLY A 31 -40.49 -3.25 -9.06
C GLY A 31 -39.07 -3.50 -9.58
N ALA A 32 -38.60 -2.67 -10.52
CA ALA A 32 -37.23 -2.74 -11.03
C ALA A 32 -36.20 -2.43 -9.94
N ILE A 33 -36.43 -1.40 -9.11
CA ILE A 33 -35.57 -1.08 -7.96
C ILE A 33 -35.54 -2.24 -6.95
N ALA A 34 -36.69 -2.86 -6.68
CA ALA A 34 -36.78 -4.00 -5.77
C ALA A 34 -36.06 -5.26 -6.31
N LEU A 35 -36.10 -5.47 -7.63
CA LEU A 35 -35.40 -6.57 -8.29
C LEU A 35 -33.88 -6.34 -8.36
N ASP A 36 -33.45 -5.07 -8.46
CA ASP A 36 -32.04 -4.68 -8.52
C ASP A 36 -31.41 -4.53 -7.13
N THR A 37 -32.22 -4.45 -6.06
CA THR A 37 -31.70 -4.37 -4.69
C THR A 37 -31.40 -5.74 -4.11
N THR A 38 -30.11 -6.03 -3.94
CA THR A 38 -29.65 -7.23 -3.24
C THR A 38 -29.65 -7.00 -1.72
N VAL A 39 -30.44 -7.79 -0.98
CA VAL A 39 -30.46 -7.74 0.49
C VAL A 39 -29.39 -8.67 1.05
N VAL A 40 -28.32 -8.09 1.60
CA VAL A 40 -27.27 -8.84 2.31
C VAL A 40 -27.68 -9.06 3.76
N ARG A 41 -27.70 -10.33 4.19
CA ARG A 41 -28.05 -10.71 5.57
C ARG A 41 -26.82 -10.62 6.48
N ILE A 42 -26.99 -10.02 7.65
CA ILE A 42 -25.96 -9.98 8.69
C ILE A 42 -25.54 -11.41 9.08
N GLY A 43 -24.28 -11.76 8.84
CA GLY A 43 -23.67 -13.06 9.08
C GLY A 43 -23.69 -14.07 7.92
N SER A 44 -24.12 -13.69 6.70
CA SER A 44 -24.05 -14.57 5.52
C SER A 44 -22.69 -14.51 4.81
N GLU A 45 -22.44 -15.41 3.85
CA GLU A 45 -21.26 -15.37 2.97
C GLU A 45 -21.15 -14.09 2.14
N ASN A 46 -22.23 -13.30 2.03
CA ASN A 46 -22.24 -11.99 1.38
C ASN A 46 -22.08 -10.84 2.39
N ASP A 47 -21.95 -11.12 3.70
CA ASP A 47 -21.74 -10.11 4.73
C ASP A 47 -20.31 -9.57 4.63
N VAL A 48 -20.23 -8.37 4.04
CA VAL A 48 -19.00 -7.59 3.84
C VAL A 48 -18.20 -7.40 5.13
N ARG A 49 -18.81 -7.55 6.32
CA ARG A 49 -18.08 -7.47 7.61
C ARG A 49 -17.23 -8.70 7.93
N GLN A 50 -17.60 -9.90 7.46
CA GLN A 50 -16.75 -11.09 7.57
C GLN A 50 -15.70 -11.15 6.45
N GLN A 51 -15.92 -10.44 5.34
CA GLN A 51 -14.99 -10.27 4.21
C GLN A 51 -14.23 -8.94 4.23
N ALA A 52 -14.39 -8.13 5.28
CA ALA A 52 -13.73 -6.84 5.37
C ALA A 52 -12.23 -7.07 5.51
N PHE A 53 -11.45 -6.48 4.60
CA PHE A 53 -10.00 -6.49 4.69
C PHE A 53 -9.55 -6.02 6.08
N SER A 54 -8.81 -6.87 6.78
CA SER A 54 -8.18 -6.55 8.07
C SER A 54 -6.71 -6.25 7.82
N PRO A 55 -6.28 -4.97 7.84
CA PRO A 55 -4.89 -4.62 7.64
C PRO A 55 -3.98 -5.29 8.67
N GLU A 56 -4.40 -5.31 9.94
CA GLU A 56 -3.60 -5.89 11.02
C GLU A 56 -3.33 -7.38 10.81
N SER A 57 -4.37 -8.18 10.53
CA SER A 57 -4.20 -9.61 10.25
C SER A 57 -3.35 -9.85 9.00
N TYR A 58 -3.52 -9.00 7.98
CA TYR A 58 -2.73 -9.08 6.74
C TYR A 58 -1.25 -8.80 6.99
N GLY A 59 -0.91 -7.76 7.76
CA GLY A 59 0.46 -7.43 8.14
C GLY A 59 1.13 -8.57 8.90
N ALA A 60 0.43 -9.14 9.89
CA ALA A 60 0.89 -10.27 10.70
C ALA A 60 1.17 -11.53 9.86
N ASP A 61 0.33 -11.83 8.86
CA ASP A 61 0.51 -12.99 7.97
C ASP A 61 1.61 -12.77 6.92
N GLN A 62 1.73 -11.56 6.36
CA GLN A 62 2.61 -11.28 5.23
C GLN A 62 4.03 -10.92 5.66
N PHE A 63 4.21 -10.21 6.76
CA PHE A 63 5.54 -9.75 7.17
C PHE A 63 6.57 -10.89 7.34
N PRO A 64 6.26 -12.04 7.98
CA PRO A 64 7.21 -13.15 8.08
C PRO A 64 7.64 -13.71 6.71
N LYS A 65 6.71 -13.76 5.75
CA LYS A 65 6.99 -14.23 4.38
C LYS A 65 7.92 -13.25 3.65
N ILE A 66 7.65 -11.96 3.80
CA ILE A 66 8.48 -10.88 3.24
C ILE A 66 9.87 -10.89 3.89
N GLN A 67 9.95 -11.00 5.22
CA GLN A 67 11.20 -11.05 5.96
C GLN A 67 12.09 -12.20 5.46
N ALA A 68 11.52 -13.40 5.30
CA ALA A 68 12.24 -14.57 4.77
C ALA A 68 12.73 -14.31 3.33
N ALA A 69 11.83 -13.89 2.44
CA ALA A 69 12.16 -13.64 1.04
C ALA A 69 13.21 -12.53 0.85
N VAL A 70 13.15 -11.46 1.65
CA VAL A 70 14.14 -10.39 1.64
C VAL A 70 15.48 -10.89 2.17
N THR A 71 15.48 -11.69 3.25
CA THR A 71 16.71 -12.25 3.82
C THR A 71 17.42 -13.17 2.84
N ASP A 72 16.67 -14.04 2.15
CA ASP A 72 17.23 -14.98 1.17
C ASP A 72 17.79 -14.28 -0.08
N LYS A 73 17.19 -13.15 -0.48
CA LYS A 73 17.59 -12.38 -1.68
C LYS A 73 18.55 -11.23 -1.38
N ALA A 74 18.87 -10.96 -0.12
CA ALA A 74 19.65 -9.79 0.27
C ALA A 74 21.07 -9.85 -0.29
N VAL A 75 21.45 -8.82 -1.06
CA VAL A 75 22.80 -8.67 -1.62
C VAL A 75 23.63 -7.78 -0.72
N ALA A 76 24.92 -8.08 -0.58
CA ALA A 76 25.83 -7.25 0.21
C ALA A 76 25.87 -5.81 -0.35
N ALA A 77 25.81 -4.80 0.52
CA ALA A 77 25.75 -3.40 0.12
C ALA A 77 26.90 -2.98 -0.81
N GLY A 78 28.11 -3.49 -0.60
CA GLY A 78 29.27 -3.22 -1.47
C GLY A 78 29.08 -3.76 -2.88
N GLU A 79 28.66 -5.03 -3.02
CA GLU A 79 28.36 -5.64 -4.32
C GLU A 79 27.24 -4.87 -5.04
N LEU A 80 26.19 -4.53 -4.30
CA LEU A 80 25.06 -3.79 -4.83
C LEU A 80 25.47 -2.38 -5.29
N ALA A 81 26.29 -1.68 -4.53
CA ALA A 81 26.83 -0.36 -4.90
C ALA A 81 27.66 -0.44 -6.19
N SER A 82 28.55 -1.44 -6.31
CA SER A 82 29.35 -1.66 -7.52
C SER A 82 28.47 -1.97 -8.73
N ALA A 83 27.46 -2.84 -8.57
CA ALA A 83 26.54 -3.17 -9.65
C ALA A 83 25.72 -1.95 -10.11
N ILE A 84 25.19 -1.17 -9.17
CA ILE A 84 24.42 0.05 -9.46
C ILE A 84 25.29 1.10 -10.17
N ALA A 85 26.55 1.26 -9.74
CA ALA A 85 27.48 2.20 -10.35
C ALA A 85 27.86 1.79 -11.79
N ALA A 86 27.97 0.49 -12.06
CA ALA A 86 28.26 -0.03 -13.38
C ALA A 86 27.07 0.13 -14.34
N ASP A 87 25.89 -0.33 -13.92
CA ASP A 87 24.64 -0.18 -14.67
C ASP A 87 23.43 -0.28 -13.72
N LYS A 88 22.83 0.89 -13.43
CA LYS A 88 21.64 0.99 -12.57
C LYS A 88 20.48 0.11 -13.06
N LYS A 89 20.25 0.04 -14.37
CA LYS A 89 19.12 -0.70 -14.95
C LYS A 89 19.37 -2.20 -14.81
N ALA A 90 20.55 -2.67 -15.21
CA ALA A 90 20.91 -4.08 -15.12
C ALA A 90 20.95 -4.56 -13.66
N ALA A 91 21.47 -3.75 -12.73
CA ALA A 91 21.44 -4.06 -11.30
C ALA A 91 20.00 -4.20 -10.79
N GLY A 92 19.12 -3.28 -11.20
CA GLY A 92 17.69 -3.31 -10.89
C GLY A 92 16.98 -4.57 -11.39
N GLU A 93 17.28 -5.01 -12.61
CA GLU A 93 16.70 -6.22 -13.21
C GLU A 93 17.24 -7.51 -12.58
N LYS A 94 18.52 -7.52 -12.19
CA LYS A 94 19.18 -8.69 -11.64
C LYS A 94 18.86 -8.93 -10.16
N PHE A 95 18.88 -7.86 -9.36
CA PHE A 95 18.82 -7.97 -7.90
C PHE A 95 17.55 -7.39 -7.30
N GLY A 96 16.79 -6.61 -8.05
CA GLY A 96 15.60 -5.93 -7.56
C GLY A 96 14.30 -6.54 -8.03
N VAL A 97 13.21 -6.09 -7.40
CA VAL A 97 11.85 -6.31 -7.89
C VAL A 97 11.36 -5.03 -8.56
N ALA A 98 10.95 -5.12 -9.83
CA ALA A 98 10.50 -3.97 -10.60
C ALA A 98 9.22 -3.36 -10.00
N THR A 99 9.20 -2.03 -9.88
CA THR A 99 8.01 -1.25 -9.54
C THR A 99 7.89 -0.06 -10.48
N SER A 100 6.77 0.68 -10.42
CA SER A 100 6.51 1.83 -11.28
C SER A 100 7.50 3.00 -11.12
N THR A 101 8.16 3.13 -9.96
CA THR A 101 9.03 4.28 -9.63
C THR A 101 10.51 3.93 -9.53
N GLY A 102 10.83 2.64 -9.49
CA GLY A 102 12.18 2.12 -9.36
C GLY A 102 12.17 0.74 -8.72
N PRO A 103 13.18 -0.10 -8.97
CA PRO A 103 13.21 -1.44 -8.41
C PRO A 103 13.43 -1.37 -6.89
N VAL A 104 12.78 -2.26 -6.15
CA VAL A 104 13.03 -2.47 -4.72
C VAL A 104 14.17 -3.47 -4.58
N MET A 105 15.22 -3.06 -3.89
CA MET A 105 16.48 -3.78 -3.78
C MET A 105 16.63 -4.36 -2.36
N PRO A 106 16.67 -5.70 -2.20
CA PRO A 106 17.10 -6.35 -0.97
C PRO A 106 18.59 -6.12 -0.73
N VAL A 107 18.95 -5.69 0.49
CA VAL A 107 20.33 -5.36 0.84
C VAL A 107 20.69 -5.86 2.24
N SER A 108 21.92 -6.31 2.41
CA SER A 108 22.52 -6.66 3.69
C SER A 108 23.82 -5.89 3.92
N PHE A 109 24.09 -5.50 5.16
CA PHE A 109 25.34 -4.86 5.55
C PHE A 109 25.58 -4.95 7.05
N THR A 110 26.83 -4.72 7.46
CA THR A 110 27.18 -4.40 8.84
C THR A 110 27.72 -2.99 8.86
N GLY A 111 27.29 -2.19 9.83
CA GLY A 111 27.75 -0.82 9.94
C GLY A 111 27.53 -0.21 11.32
N VAL A 112 28.10 0.98 11.51
CA VAL A 112 27.97 1.76 12.74
C VAL A 112 26.83 2.76 12.57
N PHE A 113 25.84 2.66 13.45
CA PHE A 113 24.73 3.61 13.50
C PHE A 113 25.23 4.98 13.93
N GLY A 114 24.90 6.01 13.17
CA GLY A 114 25.10 7.40 13.52
C GLY A 114 23.91 7.98 14.29
N GLU A 115 23.88 9.31 14.35
CA GLU A 115 22.82 10.04 15.05
C GLU A 115 21.43 9.69 14.53
N HIS A 116 20.49 9.57 15.48
CA HIS A 116 19.09 9.39 15.17
C HIS A 116 18.49 10.72 14.70
N LYS A 117 17.94 10.73 13.49
CA LYS A 117 17.32 11.91 12.87
C LYS A 117 15.85 11.63 12.58
N SER A 118 14.97 12.01 13.51
CA SER A 118 13.51 11.93 13.42
C SER A 118 12.95 10.53 13.14
N ASN A 119 13.15 10.00 11.93
CA ASN A 119 12.59 8.73 11.47
C ASN A 119 13.64 7.72 10.97
N TYR A 120 14.93 8.06 10.98
CA TYR A 120 16.01 7.17 10.55
C TYR A 120 17.31 7.40 11.33
N ASN A 121 18.23 6.45 11.23
CA ASN A 121 19.64 6.64 11.55
C ASN A 121 20.46 6.53 10.26
N GLU A 122 21.44 7.41 10.08
CA GLU A 122 22.50 7.19 9.07
C GLU A 122 23.40 6.05 9.54
N VAL A 123 23.87 5.20 8.63
CA VAL A 123 24.76 4.09 8.97
C VAL A 123 26.03 4.20 8.14
N LYS A 124 27.18 4.15 8.83
CA LYS A 124 28.49 4.05 8.18
C LYS A 124 28.80 2.59 7.92
N ILE A 125 28.99 2.24 6.66
CA ILE A 125 29.28 0.87 6.21
C ILE A 125 30.69 0.87 5.65
N ASP A 126 31.56 0.03 6.21
CA ASP A 126 32.92 -0.09 5.73
C ASP A 126 32.95 -0.65 4.30
N GLY A 127 33.77 -0.06 3.44
CA GLY A 127 33.90 -0.46 2.04
C GLY A 127 32.83 0.11 1.09
N LEU A 128 31.88 0.90 1.59
CA LEU A 128 30.97 1.66 0.73
C LEU A 128 31.61 3.00 0.32
N PRO A 129 31.46 3.45 -0.94
CA PRO A 129 31.94 4.77 -1.35
C PRO A 129 31.32 5.89 -0.48
N PRO A 130 32.12 6.89 -0.06
CA PRO A 130 31.68 7.92 0.90
C PRO A 130 30.54 8.81 0.37
N GLU A 131 30.34 8.85 -0.94
CA GLU A 131 29.23 9.54 -1.58
C GLU A 131 27.88 8.83 -1.45
N ILE A 132 27.86 7.54 -1.05
CA ILE A 132 26.63 6.78 -0.84
C ILE A 132 26.20 6.93 0.61
N VAL A 133 25.10 7.64 0.82
CA VAL A 133 24.48 7.81 2.13
C VAL A 133 23.46 6.71 2.36
N VAL A 134 23.71 5.84 3.34
CA VAL A 134 22.76 4.80 3.75
C VAL A 134 22.05 5.21 5.03
N ARG A 135 20.73 5.20 4.99
CA ARG A 135 19.83 5.54 6.10
C ARG A 135 18.94 4.36 6.40
N VAL A 136 18.82 3.97 7.65
CA VAL A 136 17.92 2.89 8.10
C VAL A 136 16.73 3.51 8.81
N GLN A 137 15.52 3.19 8.36
CA GLN A 137 14.29 3.64 9.01
C GLN A 137 14.15 2.95 10.38
N THR A 138 14.30 3.74 11.44
CA THR A 138 14.23 3.33 12.86
C THR A 138 13.20 4.16 13.63
N GLY A 139 12.45 5.00 12.92
CA GLY A 139 11.51 5.95 13.48
C GLY A 139 10.21 5.36 14.02
N PRO A 140 9.44 6.18 14.76
CA PRO A 140 8.07 5.83 15.15
C PRO A 140 7.12 5.73 13.94
N ALA A 141 7.52 6.23 12.76
CA ALA A 141 6.81 6.03 11.51
C ALA A 141 7.78 5.51 10.45
N ILE A 142 7.33 4.51 9.67
CA ILE A 142 8.07 3.94 8.55
C ILE A 142 7.38 4.39 7.28
N ASN A 143 8.14 5.03 6.41
CA ASN A 143 7.61 5.64 5.20
C ASN A 143 7.71 4.68 4.02
N GLY A 144 6.74 4.80 3.12
CA GLY A 144 6.71 4.07 1.87
C GLY A 144 6.09 2.68 1.96
N THR A 145 6.17 1.96 0.86
CA THR A 145 5.54 0.64 0.64
C THR A 145 6.57 -0.39 0.22
N ASP A 146 7.85 -0.12 0.50
CA ASP A 146 8.97 -0.91 -0.03
C ASP A 146 8.89 -2.37 0.42
N LEU A 147 8.45 -2.66 1.64
CA LEU A 147 8.26 -4.04 2.11
C LEU A 147 7.13 -4.77 1.37
N ARG A 148 6.01 -4.09 1.09
CA ARG A 148 4.91 -4.67 0.31
C ARG A 148 5.39 -5.03 -1.10
N ASP A 149 6.19 -4.15 -1.68
CA ASP A 149 6.68 -4.27 -3.06
C ASP A 149 7.91 -5.20 -3.17
N ALA A 150 8.55 -5.56 -2.05
CA ALA A 150 9.85 -6.24 -2.02
C ALA A 150 9.88 -7.63 -2.64
N THR A 151 8.75 -8.33 -2.66
CA THR A 151 8.66 -9.70 -3.16
C THR A 151 8.11 -9.78 -4.58
N GLY A 152 7.37 -8.75 -5.02
CA GLY A 152 6.61 -8.75 -6.27
C GLY A 152 5.36 -9.64 -6.22
N THR A 153 4.98 -10.18 -5.04
CA THR A 153 3.84 -11.09 -4.91
C THR A 153 2.56 -10.39 -4.44
N ILE A 154 2.69 -9.17 -3.93
CA ILE A 154 1.57 -8.37 -3.44
C ILE A 154 1.22 -7.34 -4.50
N GLU A 155 0.11 -7.56 -5.20
CA GLU A 155 -0.30 -6.76 -6.34
C GLU A 155 -1.66 -6.11 -6.09
N PHE A 156 -1.91 -4.96 -6.71
CA PHE A 156 -3.16 -4.22 -6.55
C PHE A 156 -4.40 -5.06 -6.86
N GLY A 157 -4.32 -6.00 -7.82
CA GLY A 157 -5.43 -6.89 -8.19
C GLY A 157 -5.92 -7.83 -7.07
N GLN A 158 -5.17 -7.96 -5.97
CA GLN A 158 -5.57 -8.71 -4.78
C GLN A 158 -6.47 -7.90 -3.83
N PHE A 159 -6.69 -6.61 -4.11
CA PHE A 159 -7.40 -5.68 -3.24
C PHE A 159 -8.57 -5.03 -3.98
N THR A 160 -9.61 -4.67 -3.24
CA THR A 160 -10.83 -4.11 -3.85
C THR A 160 -10.67 -2.64 -4.25
N ASN A 161 -9.74 -1.92 -3.61
CA ASN A 161 -9.54 -0.50 -3.82
C ASN A 161 -8.14 -0.04 -3.37
N GLN A 162 -7.80 1.20 -3.73
CA GLN A 162 -6.51 1.80 -3.40
C GLN A 162 -6.27 1.95 -1.90
N ILE A 163 -7.32 2.20 -1.11
CA ILE A 163 -7.20 2.36 0.34
C ILE A 163 -6.72 1.04 0.96
N GLN A 164 -7.37 -0.08 0.64
CA GLN A 164 -6.95 -1.40 1.13
C GLN A 164 -5.51 -1.74 0.72
N PHE A 165 -5.12 -1.42 -0.52
CA PHE A 165 -3.76 -1.68 -1.00
C PHE A 165 -2.69 -0.84 -0.27
N GLN A 166 -3.03 0.39 0.14
CA GLN A 166 -2.14 1.21 0.97
C GLN A 166 -2.14 0.77 2.43
N ASP A 167 -3.31 0.40 2.97
CA ASP A 167 -3.45 -0.13 4.32
C ASP A 167 -2.67 -1.43 4.50
N ALA A 168 -2.63 -2.29 3.48
CA ALA A 168 -1.76 -3.46 3.44
C ALA A 168 -0.28 -3.09 3.63
N GLY A 169 0.21 -2.08 2.89
CA GLY A 169 1.59 -1.60 3.04
C GLY A 169 1.87 -1.02 4.42
N SER A 170 0.96 -0.19 4.93
CA SER A 170 1.05 0.37 6.28
C SER A 170 1.06 -0.72 7.35
N ALA A 171 0.23 -1.75 7.22
CA ALA A 171 0.16 -2.83 8.17
C ALA A 171 1.41 -3.71 8.17
N ILE A 172 1.99 -4.00 7.01
CA ILE A 172 3.28 -4.70 6.90
C ILE A 172 4.39 -3.90 7.59
N ASN A 173 4.43 -2.58 7.38
CA ASN A 173 5.39 -1.71 8.06
C ASN A 173 5.17 -1.71 9.58
N ASN A 174 3.92 -1.69 10.04
CA ASN A 174 3.60 -1.75 11.46
C ASN A 174 4.03 -3.08 12.09
N GLU A 175 3.81 -4.19 11.38
CA GLU A 175 4.25 -5.51 11.85
C GLU A 175 5.77 -5.61 11.89
N MET A 176 6.47 -5.07 10.88
CA MET A 176 7.92 -4.95 10.90
C MET A 176 8.40 -4.19 12.13
N LYS A 177 7.79 -3.04 12.44
CA LYS A 177 8.17 -2.27 13.63
C LYS A 177 8.01 -3.09 14.91
N LYS A 178 6.89 -3.80 15.07
CA LYS A 178 6.64 -4.67 16.22
C LYS A 178 7.69 -5.78 16.32
N SER A 179 8.01 -6.42 15.20
CA SER A 179 8.88 -7.59 15.16
C SER A 179 10.37 -7.29 15.20
N VAL A 180 10.79 -6.14 14.65
CA VAL A 180 12.21 -5.81 14.42
C VAL A 180 12.68 -4.66 15.32
N LEU A 181 11.85 -3.64 15.51
CA LEU A 181 12.26 -2.41 16.21
C LEU A 181 11.79 -2.35 17.67
N ALA A 182 10.75 -3.09 18.07
CA ALA A 182 10.18 -2.97 19.41
C ALA A 182 11.15 -3.36 20.54
N SER A 183 12.10 -4.27 20.26
CA SER A 183 13.14 -4.67 21.20
C SER A 183 14.39 -3.78 21.15
N LEU A 184 14.45 -2.81 20.23
CA LEU A 184 15.59 -1.92 20.06
C LEU A 184 15.32 -0.58 20.73
N ASP A 185 16.28 -0.12 21.54
CA ASP A 185 16.34 1.28 21.94
C ASP A 185 16.91 2.09 20.77
N THR A 186 16.03 2.54 19.88
CA THR A 186 16.41 3.27 18.66
C THR A 186 17.07 4.62 18.96
N ALA A 187 16.78 5.21 20.12
CA ALA A 187 17.43 6.44 20.58
C ALA A 187 18.89 6.20 21.00
N ALA A 188 19.20 5.00 21.51
CA ALA A 188 20.54 4.59 21.93
C ALA A 188 21.31 3.74 20.89
N LEU A 189 20.96 3.82 19.60
CA LEU A 189 21.70 3.13 18.54
C LEU A 189 22.98 3.85 18.11
N SER A 190 23.09 5.16 18.34
CA SER A 190 24.25 5.95 17.90
C SER A 190 25.55 5.38 18.49
N GLY A 191 26.55 5.17 17.62
CA GLY A 191 27.84 4.58 17.94
C GLY A 191 27.85 3.05 18.01
N LYS A 192 26.69 2.37 17.96
CA LYS A 192 26.63 0.90 18.00
C LYS A 192 26.85 0.29 16.63
N THR A 193 27.53 -0.86 16.61
CA THR A 193 27.67 -1.67 15.39
C THR A 193 26.48 -2.62 15.31
N ALA A 194 25.87 -2.73 14.13
CA ALA A 194 24.80 -3.68 13.91
C ALA A 194 24.85 -4.27 12.49
N SER A 195 24.38 -5.50 12.38
CA SER A 195 24.11 -6.15 11.10
C SER A 195 22.64 -5.91 10.72
N VAL A 196 22.41 -5.41 9.51
CA VAL A 196 21.09 -5.02 9.02
C VAL A 196 20.80 -5.75 7.73
N VAL A 197 19.58 -6.26 7.63
CA VAL A 197 18.98 -6.74 6.38
C VAL A 197 17.71 -5.95 6.15
N GLY A 198 17.49 -5.49 4.93
CA GLY A 198 16.31 -4.70 4.60
C GLY A 198 16.15 -4.50 3.10
N VAL A 199 15.27 -3.57 2.76
CA VAL A 199 15.01 -3.19 1.37
C VAL A 199 15.06 -1.69 1.21
N PHE A 200 15.45 -1.21 0.03
CA PHE A 200 15.28 0.19 -0.35
C PHE A 200 14.83 0.28 -1.80
N LYS A 201 14.08 1.33 -2.12
CA LYS A 201 13.71 1.64 -3.51
C LYS A 201 14.83 2.41 -4.20
N LEU A 202 15.31 1.90 -5.34
CA LEU A 202 16.42 2.49 -6.10
C LEU A 202 15.98 3.71 -6.94
N ILE A 203 15.68 4.80 -6.25
CA ILE A 203 15.36 6.10 -6.87
C ILE A 203 16.68 6.85 -7.11
N ASN A 204 17.42 7.12 -6.03
CA ASN A 204 18.72 7.78 -6.05
C ASN A 204 19.85 6.77 -5.73
N PRO A 205 20.76 6.49 -6.68
CA PRO A 205 21.90 5.61 -6.47
C PRO A 205 22.80 5.97 -5.29
N LYS A 206 22.84 7.24 -4.88
CA LYS A 206 23.71 7.77 -3.81
C LYS A 206 22.99 7.95 -2.47
N ASN A 207 21.70 7.67 -2.39
CA ASN A 207 20.95 7.83 -1.15
C ASN A 207 19.95 6.70 -0.98
N TRP A 208 20.27 5.77 -0.07
CA TRP A 208 19.47 4.60 0.20
C TRP A 208 18.70 4.79 1.50
N LEU A 209 17.37 4.71 1.43
CA LEU A 209 16.50 4.67 2.59
C LEU A 209 16.04 3.23 2.81
N VAL A 210 16.74 2.53 3.68
CA VAL A 210 16.55 1.12 3.97
C VAL A 210 15.46 0.93 5.00
N THR A 211 14.44 0.15 4.65
CA THR A 211 13.43 -0.35 5.57
C THR A 211 13.89 -1.73 6.07
N PRO A 212 14.26 -1.87 7.36
CA PRO A 212 14.86 -3.09 7.85
C PRO A 212 13.81 -4.21 7.98
N VAL A 213 14.22 -5.45 7.72
CA VAL A 213 13.48 -6.67 8.12
C VAL A 213 14.21 -7.42 9.22
N LYS A 214 15.48 -7.10 9.48
CA LYS A 214 16.28 -7.63 10.57
C LYS A 214 17.34 -6.62 10.99
N VAL A 215 17.55 -6.47 12.30
CA VAL A 215 18.61 -5.64 12.88
C VAL A 215 19.19 -6.39 14.08
N ASP A 216 20.45 -6.78 13.99
CA ASP A 216 21.20 -7.45 15.05
C ASP A 216 22.27 -6.50 15.57
N VAL A 217 22.04 -5.89 16.73
CA VAL A 217 23.02 -5.01 17.40
C VAL A 217 24.07 -5.86 18.11
N LYS A 218 25.35 -5.53 17.91
CA LYS A 218 26.50 -6.23 18.50
C LYS A 218 26.97 -5.57 19.80
#